data_AF-A0A7C3SHG0-F1
#
_entry.id   AF-A0A7C3SHG0-F1
#
_cell.length_a   1.000
_cell.length_b   1.000
_cell.length_c   1.000
_cell.angle_alpha   90.00
_cell.angle_beta   90.00
_cell.angle_gamma   90.00
#
_symmetry.space_group_name_H-M   'P 1'
#
loop_
_entity.id
_entity.type
_entity.pdbx_description
1 polymer ?
#
loop_
_entity_poly.entity_id
_entity_poly.type
_entity_poly.pdbx_seq_one_letter_code
_entity_poly.pdbx_strand_id
1 'polypeptide(L)'
;MGRPKQEIITFKVDKALREAMRGIPNRSEFIRMAILRALESACPLCRGTGSLTPDQRRHWERFAASHPLAECPDCHAVHLVCNWAKSDHPR
;
A
#
# COMPACT_ATOMS: atom_id res chain seq x y z
N MET A 1 22.38 10.70 20.15
CA MET A 1 21.43 10.03 19.23
C MET A 1 22.21 9.65 17.97
N GLY A 2 22.47 8.37 17.75
CA GLY A 2 23.22 7.90 16.58
C GLY A 2 22.37 8.01 15.31
N ARG A 3 22.97 8.47 14.20
CA ARG A 3 22.33 8.45 12.88
C ARG A 3 21.80 7.04 12.60
N PRO A 4 20.52 6.86 12.20
CA PRO A 4 20.02 5.56 11.81
C PRO A 4 20.93 5.01 10.69
N LYS A 5 21.47 3.80 10.89
CA LYS A 5 22.30 3.16 9.87
C LYS A 5 21.48 3.03 8.60
N GLN A 6 21.94 3.66 7.52
CA GLN A 6 21.32 3.47 6.22
C GLN A 6 21.64 2.05 5.75
N GLU A 7 20.60 1.25 5.55
CA GLU A 7 20.72 -0.07 4.93
C GLU A 7 20.93 0.13 3.42
N ILE A 8 21.96 -0.51 2.87
CA ILE A 8 22.28 -0.43 1.44
C ILE A 8 21.63 -1.63 0.75
N ILE A 9 20.65 -1.35 -0.12
CA ILE A 9 20.01 -2.36 -0.96
C ILE A 9 20.52 -2.19 -2.39
N THR A 10 21.08 -3.26 -2.97
CA THR A 10 21.52 -3.29 -4.37
C THR A 10 20.42 -3.86 -5.25
N PHE A 11 19.89 -3.05 -6.16
CA PHE A 11 18.87 -3.48 -7.11
C PHE A 11 19.48 -3.68 -8.50
N LYS A 12 19.29 -4.88 -9.07
CA LYS A 12 19.65 -5.16 -10.46
C LYS A 12 18.48 -4.77 -11.35
N VAL A 13 18.76 -3.98 -12.39
CA VAL A 13 17.78 -3.52 -13.37
C VAL A 13 18.03 -4.18 -14.71
N ASP A 14 16.96 -4.40 -15.48
CA ASP A 14 17.07 -4.81 -16.87
C ASP A 14 17.49 -3.63 -17.77
N LYS A 15 17.70 -3.92 -19.05
CA LYS A 15 18.10 -2.91 -20.03
C LYS A 15 17.03 -1.83 -20.21
N ALA A 16 15.75 -2.22 -20.20
CA ALA A 16 14.63 -1.32 -20.45
C ALA A 16 14.53 -0.25 -19.36
N LEU A 17 14.56 -0.66 -18.09
CA LEU A 17 14.51 0.25 -16.95
C LEU A 17 15.77 1.12 -16.88
N ARG A 18 16.96 0.56 -17.15
CA ARG A 18 18.20 1.35 -17.21
C ARG A 18 18.13 2.47 -18.25
N GLU A 19 17.52 2.20 -19.40
CA GLU A 19 17.37 3.19 -20.48
C GLU A 19 16.30 4.22 -20.16
N ALA A 20 15.17 3.82 -19.58
CA ALA A 20 14.13 4.72 -19.11
C ALA A 20 14.67 5.70 -18.02
N MET A 21 15.63 5.25 -17.22
CA MET A 21 16.27 6.07 -16.19
C MET A 21 17.43 6.95 -16.69
N ARG A 22 17.71 6.96 -18.00
CA ARG A 22 18.78 7.78 -18.59
C ARG A 22 18.43 9.26 -18.44
N GLY A 23 19.39 10.08 -18.02
CA GLY A 23 19.20 11.52 -17.80
C GLY A 23 18.65 11.90 -16.41
N ILE A 24 18.21 10.94 -15.59
CA ILE A 24 17.83 11.20 -14.20
C ILE A 24 19.10 11.51 -13.39
N PRO A 25 19.23 12.72 -12.80
CA PRO A 25 20.46 13.16 -12.14
C PRO A 25 20.76 12.36 -10.86
N ASN A 26 19.73 12.05 -10.06
CA ASN A 26 19.86 11.19 -8.88
C ASN A 26 18.88 10.01 -8.95
N ARG A 27 19.36 8.92 -9.53
CA ARG A 27 18.57 7.69 -9.74
C ARG A 27 18.12 7.06 -8.43
N SER A 28 18.96 7.06 -7.40
CA SER A 28 18.65 6.46 -6.11
C SER A 28 17.51 7.20 -5.41
N GLU A 29 17.54 8.54 -5.42
CA GLU A 29 16.47 9.34 -4.85
C GLU A 29 15.16 9.18 -5.64
N PHE A 30 15.25 9.17 -6.98
CA PHE A 30 14.10 8.90 -7.83
C PHE A 30 13.46 7.54 -7.53
N ILE A 31 14.26 6.46 -7.45
CA ILE A 31 13.78 5.12 -7.10
C ILE A 31 13.14 5.11 -5.72
N ARG A 32 13.78 5.72 -4.71
CA ARG A 32 13.25 5.77 -3.34
C ARG A 32 11.87 6.42 -3.31
N MET A 33 11.75 7.60 -3.92
CA MET A 33 10.48 8.32 -3.98
C MET A 33 9.41 7.55 -4.75
N ALA A 34 9.78 6.91 -5.87
CA ALA A 34 8.85 6.09 -6.64
C ALA A 34 8.33 4.89 -5.84
N ILE A 35 9.21 4.19 -5.11
CA ILE A 35 8.83 3.05 -4.26
C ILE A 35 7.94 3.52 -3.10
N LEU A 36 8.30 4.61 -2.41
CA LEU A 36 7.51 5.14 -1.29
C LEU A 36 6.09 5.50 -1.75
N ARG A 37 5.96 6.24 -2.86
CA ARG A 37 4.64 6.58 -3.43
C ARG A 37 3.84 5.34 -3.82
N ALA A 38 4.49 4.35 -4.44
CA ALA A 38 3.83 3.11 -4.79
C ALA A 38 3.29 2.39 -3.54
N LEU A 39 4.06 2.36 -2.45
CA LEU A 39 3.65 1.76 -1.17
C LEU A 39 2.52 2.54 -0.48
N GLU A 40 2.55 3.87 -0.50
CA GLU A 40 1.49 4.72 0.06
C GLU A 40 0.15 4.50 -0.65
N SER A 41 0.18 4.29 -1.96
CA SER A 41 -1.02 4.02 -2.78
C SER A 41 -1.46 2.55 -2.80
N ALA A 42 -0.61 1.64 -2.30
CA ALA A 42 -0.89 0.21 -2.37
C ALA A 42 -1.96 -0.20 -1.36
N CYS A 43 -2.89 -1.06 -1.77
CA CYS A 43 -3.87 -1.64 -0.86
C CYS A 43 -3.15 -2.32 0.32
N PRO A 44 -3.44 -1.95 1.58
CA PRO A 44 -2.69 -2.44 2.74
C PRO A 44 -2.90 -3.94 2.99
N LEU A 45 -3.99 -4.52 2.47
CA LEU A 45 -4.31 -5.92 2.64
C LEU A 45 -3.57 -6.80 1.62
N CYS A 46 -3.71 -6.52 0.33
CA CYS A 46 -3.07 -7.31 -0.73
C CYS A 46 -1.62 -6.85 -1.03
N ARG A 47 -1.20 -5.70 -0.47
CA ARG A 47 0.10 -5.06 -0.75
C ARG A 47 0.32 -4.77 -2.23
N GLY A 48 -0.73 -4.38 -2.93
CA GLY A 48 -0.69 -4.01 -4.33
C GLY A 48 -0.70 -5.19 -5.32
N THR A 49 -0.86 -6.44 -4.88
CA THR A 49 -0.98 -7.61 -5.79
C THR A 49 -2.31 -7.68 -6.54
N GLY A 50 -3.31 -6.89 -6.11
CA GLY A 50 -4.67 -6.94 -6.66
C GLY A 50 -5.45 -8.23 -6.36
N SER A 51 -4.87 -9.17 -5.61
CA SER A 51 -5.51 -10.44 -5.26
C SER A 51 -5.18 -10.85 -3.82
N LEU A 52 -6.15 -11.47 -3.15
CA LEU A 52 -6.00 -11.99 -1.79
C LEU A 52 -5.66 -13.47 -1.82
N THR A 53 -4.73 -13.89 -0.96
CA THR A 53 -4.53 -15.32 -0.68
C THR A 53 -5.80 -15.91 -0.05
N PRO A 54 -5.99 -17.25 -0.06
CA PRO A 54 -7.15 -17.87 0.56
C PRO A 54 -7.32 -17.48 2.04
N ASP A 55 -6.22 -17.39 2.78
CA ASP A 55 -6.24 -16.99 4.19
C ASP A 55 -6.65 -15.52 4.35
N GLN A 56 -6.04 -14.62 3.57
CA GLN A 56 -6.40 -13.21 3.58
C GLN A 56 -7.87 -12.99 3.20
N ARG A 57 -8.40 -13.75 2.24
CA ARG A 57 -9.81 -13.69 1.86
C ARG A 57 -10.73 -14.07 3.01
N ARG A 58 -10.46 -15.17 3.72
CA ARG A 58 -11.26 -15.56 4.91
C ARG A 58 -11.23 -14.49 6.01
N HIS A 59 -10.08 -13.87 6.23
CA HIS A 59 -9.99 -12.77 7.19
C HIS A 59 -10.76 -11.53 6.72
N TRP A 60 -10.68 -11.19 5.42
CA TRP A 60 -11.41 -10.10 4.82
C TRP A 60 -12.92 -10.27 4.89
N GLU A 61 -13.44 -11.45 4.54
CA GLU A 61 -14.89 -11.73 4.57
C GLU A 61 -15.48 -11.52 5.96
N ARG A 62 -14.80 -12.01 7.00
CA ARG A 62 -15.20 -11.78 8.39
C ARG A 62 -15.16 -10.29 8.78
N PHE A 63 -14.15 -9.56 8.33
CA PHE A 63 -14.04 -8.12 8.60
C PHE A 63 -15.13 -7.32 7.86
N ALA A 64 -15.33 -7.60 6.58
CA ALA A 64 -16.30 -6.93 5.71
C ALA A 64 -17.76 -7.17 6.15
N ALA A 65 -18.03 -8.24 6.89
CA ALA A 65 -19.35 -8.50 7.48
C ALA A 65 -19.80 -7.40 8.47
N SER A 66 -18.86 -6.82 9.23
CA SER A 66 -19.12 -5.68 10.13
C SER A 66 -18.62 -4.35 9.61
N HIS A 67 -17.82 -4.36 8.54
CA HIS A 67 -17.24 -3.19 7.91
C HIS A 67 -17.55 -3.15 6.39
N PRO A 68 -18.82 -2.94 5.98
CA PRO A 68 -19.18 -2.89 4.56
C PRO A 68 -18.52 -1.72 3.83
N LEU A 69 -18.41 -1.85 2.51
CA LEU A 69 -18.04 -0.74 1.63
C LEU A 69 -19.26 0.11 1.31
N ALA A 70 -19.10 1.42 1.36
CA ALA A 70 -20.09 2.40 0.93
C ALA A 70 -19.45 3.44 0.01
N GLU A 71 -20.27 4.10 -0.80
CA GLU A 71 -19.86 5.21 -1.64
C GLU A 71 -20.05 6.53 -0.89
N CYS A 72 -19.02 7.38 -0.88
CA CYS A 72 -19.11 8.70 -0.28
C CYS A 72 -20.02 9.61 -1.13
N PRO A 73 -21.04 10.27 -0.54
CA PRO A 73 -21.98 11.10 -1.30
C PRO A 73 -21.34 12.38 -1.88
N ASP A 74 -20.22 12.85 -1.32
CA ASP A 74 -19.58 14.11 -1.74
C ASP A 74 -18.54 13.92 -2.85
N CYS A 75 -17.76 12.85 -2.80
CA CYS A 75 -16.64 12.61 -3.71
C CYS A 75 -16.73 11.30 -4.51
N HIS A 76 -17.79 10.50 -4.30
CA HIS A 76 -18.02 9.21 -4.94
C HIS A 76 -16.92 8.15 -4.72
N ALA A 77 -15.99 8.39 -3.78
CA ALA A 77 -14.98 7.41 -3.42
C ALA A 77 -15.57 6.29 -2.58
N VAL A 78 -15.15 5.06 -2.85
CA VAL A 78 -15.52 3.89 -2.03
C VAL A 78 -14.71 3.90 -0.74
N HIS A 79 -15.39 3.77 0.40
CA HIS A 79 -14.75 3.70 1.72
C HIS A 79 -15.38 2.61 2.58
N LEU A 80 -14.65 2.18 3.61
CA LEU A 80 -15.17 1.25 4.62
C LEU A 80 -16.01 2.01 5.66
N VAL A 81 -17.13 1.41 6.06
CA VAL A 81 -18.04 1.91 7.09
C VAL A 81 -18.07 0.91 8.23
N CYS A 82 -17.81 1.35 9.46
CA CYS A 82 -17.97 0.48 10.63
C CYS A 82 -19.43 0.48 11.08
N ASN A 83 -20.06 -0.71 11.15
CA ASN A 83 -21.45 -0.87 11.60
C ASN A 83 -21.56 -1.22 13.09
N TRP A 84 -20.47 -1.20 13.85
CA TRP A 84 -20.52 -1.41 15.30
C TRP A 84 -20.81 -0.11 16.06
N ALA A 85 -21.56 -0.22 17.15
CA ALA A 85 -21.69 0.87 18.10
C ALA A 85 -20.32 1.15 18.74
N LYS A 86 -20.02 2.43 19.06
CA LYS A 86 -18.71 2.86 19.59
C LYS A 86 -18.25 2.09 20.86
N SER A 87 -19.16 1.43 21.56
CA SER A 87 -18.92 0.64 22.77
C SER A 87 -18.50 -0.83 22.53
N ASP A 88 -18.67 -1.35 21.31
CA ASP A 88 -18.51 -2.79 21.03
C ASP A 88 -17.17 -3.17 20.38
N HIS A 89 -16.25 -2.23 20.19
CA HIS A 89 -14.95 -2.54 19.60
C HIS A 89 -14.01 -3.19 20.64
N PRO A 90 -13.59 -4.46 20.45
CA PRO A 90 -12.53 -5.04 21.26
C PRO A 90 -11.23 -4.29 20.99
N ARG A 91 -10.57 -3.84 22.07
CA ARG A 91 -9.24 -3.22 22.03
C ARG A 91 -8.17 -4.21 21.56
#